data_AF-A0AAT9LQ21-F1
#
_entry.id   AF-A0AAT9LQ21-F1
#
_cell.length_a   1.000
_cell.length_b   1.000
_cell.length_c   1.000
_cell.angle_alpha   90.00
_cell.angle_beta   90.00
_cell.angle_gamma   90.00
#
_symmetry.space_group_name_H-M   'P 1'
#
loop_
_entity.id
_entity.type
_entity.pdbx_description
1 polymer ?
#
loop_
_entity_poly.entity_id
_entity_poly.type
_entity_poly.pdbx_seq_one_letter_code
_entity_poly.pdbx_strand_id
1 'polypeptide(L)'
;MLPARKPAARHRLAVTVLAATGLLGLAILSAPAASAATAGEITGIGGKCIDVANAQTVNGTAVQLHSCNGTAAQSWTIEADNTVRALGKCLDVTGQGTANGTKIQLWDCNGSGAQQWIPQANGHLRNPQSGRDLDAPGGATADGTRLQIWDTNTNPWQVWTLPSGTPGSCTPSLGEGEYNTPVSFAGKTYQVLVHIPHRTNAKLPMVLNLHGSSGTGASQLNYTAMAATADADGFIVAAPTGVVPSGSGYIWNVPYVTPSGTRDDVGFIRQVIDTLTAGACVDPARVYATGYSGGGRMTSALGCMLADKIAAIAPVAGIRAGRPDPQDTSRPDPASCQPSRAVPVIAFHGQQDNTNPYYGGGDGTAWRYSVPVAQQRWATLNSCTAGPNTSQVTTHVSLTKYTNCRGGADVQLYSVSDGGHTWPGSPYESAGNGTTTREVSANTLMWQFFQQHPMPAA
;
A
#
# COMPACT_ATOMS: atom_id res chain seq x y z
N MET A 1 -73.21 43.38 16.43
CA MET A 1 -72.30 42.30 16.90
C MET A 1 -72.82 40.98 16.37
N LEU A 2 -72.21 40.43 15.33
CA LEU A 2 -72.53 39.12 14.76
C LEU A 2 -71.21 38.47 14.31
N PRO A 3 -70.96 37.18 14.62
CA PRO A 3 -69.67 36.57 14.39
C PRO A 3 -69.58 35.73 13.10
N ALA A 4 -68.32 35.61 12.66
CA ALA A 4 -67.66 34.47 12.00
C ALA A 4 -68.17 33.94 10.64
N ARG A 5 -67.24 33.88 9.68
CA ARG A 5 -67.08 32.77 8.72
C ARG A 5 -65.64 32.72 8.18
N LYS A 6 -64.95 31.58 8.40
CA LYS A 6 -63.70 31.21 7.70
C LYS A 6 -64.01 30.94 6.22
N PRO A 7 -63.11 31.26 5.26
CA PRO A 7 -63.21 30.70 3.91
C PRO A 7 -62.17 29.61 3.62
N ALA A 8 -62.66 28.70 2.79
CA ALA A 8 -62.09 27.45 2.30
C ALA A 8 -60.84 27.60 1.42
N ALA A 9 -60.09 26.50 1.35
CA ALA A 9 -59.00 26.25 0.42
C ALA A 9 -59.46 26.39 -1.04
N ARG A 10 -58.64 27.04 -1.86
CA ARG A 10 -58.84 27.15 -3.31
C ARG A 10 -57.85 26.27 -4.05
N HIS A 11 -58.38 25.27 -4.74
CA HIS A 11 -57.74 24.64 -5.89
C HIS A 11 -57.58 25.67 -7.01
N ARG A 12 -56.41 25.68 -7.67
CA ARG A 12 -56.29 26.22 -9.03
C ARG A 12 -55.58 25.21 -9.91
N LEU A 13 -56.32 24.84 -10.96
CA LEU A 13 -55.89 24.05 -12.11
C LEU A 13 -54.77 24.75 -12.89
N ALA A 14 -53.97 23.90 -13.52
CA ALA A 14 -52.81 24.20 -14.33
C ALA A 14 -53.13 24.97 -15.63
N VAL A 15 -52.14 25.73 -16.11
CA VAL A 15 -51.99 26.06 -17.52
C VAL A 15 -50.65 25.49 -17.97
N THR A 16 -50.75 24.56 -18.91
CA THR A 16 -49.67 23.87 -19.59
C THR A 16 -49.13 24.77 -20.71
N VAL A 17 -47.82 24.97 -20.79
CA VAL A 17 -47.13 25.37 -22.03
C VAL A 17 -46.04 24.35 -22.30
N LEU A 18 -46.19 23.64 -23.41
CA LEU A 18 -45.23 22.71 -23.98
C LEU A 18 -44.06 23.51 -24.61
N ALA A 19 -42.83 23.19 -24.22
CA ALA A 19 -41.67 23.33 -25.10
C ALA A 19 -40.74 22.15 -24.81
N ALA A 20 -40.67 21.23 -25.76
CA ALA A 20 -39.76 20.11 -25.77
C ALA A 20 -38.38 20.57 -26.24
N THR A 21 -37.36 20.40 -25.41
CA THR A 21 -35.97 20.24 -25.84
C THR A 21 -35.42 19.01 -25.15
N GLY A 22 -35.28 17.94 -25.93
CA GLY A 22 -34.64 16.71 -25.48
C GLY A 22 -33.16 16.94 -25.24
N LEU A 23 -32.70 16.60 -24.04
CA LEU A 23 -31.33 16.22 -23.79
C LEU A 23 -31.34 14.73 -23.49
N LEU A 24 -30.92 13.93 -24.49
CA LEU A 24 -30.42 12.58 -24.24
C LEU A 24 -29.23 12.72 -23.28
N GLY A 25 -29.44 12.45 -22.00
CA GLY A 25 -28.35 12.19 -21.07
C GLY A 25 -27.71 10.88 -21.48
N LEU A 26 -26.60 10.94 -22.24
CA LEU A 26 -25.67 9.82 -22.32
C LEU A 26 -25.08 9.64 -20.92
N ALA A 27 -25.69 8.77 -20.12
CA ALA A 27 -25.03 8.21 -18.96
C ALA A 27 -23.91 7.30 -19.48
N ILE A 28 -22.72 7.88 -19.62
CA ILE A 28 -21.47 7.12 -19.61
C ILE A 28 -21.35 6.45 -18.24
N LEU A 29 -21.86 5.22 -18.17
CA LEU A 29 -21.44 4.26 -17.16
C LEU A 29 -19.95 3.99 -17.44
N SER A 30 -19.09 4.76 -16.78
CA SER A 30 -17.68 4.43 -16.65
C SER A 30 -17.61 3.12 -15.87
N ALA A 31 -17.48 2.00 -16.60
CA ALA A 31 -17.06 0.75 -15.98
C ALA A 31 -15.69 1.01 -15.31
N PRO A 32 -15.47 0.59 -14.06
CA PRO A 32 -14.14 0.66 -13.48
C PRO A 32 -13.19 -0.13 -14.39
N ALA A 33 -12.04 0.45 -14.72
CA ALA A 33 -10.99 -0.28 -15.39
C ALA A 33 -10.61 -1.44 -14.47
N ALA A 34 -11.02 -2.66 -14.84
CA ALA A 34 -10.60 -3.87 -14.17
C ALA A 34 -9.06 -3.87 -14.20
N SER A 35 -8.44 -3.87 -13.02
CA SER A 35 -7.03 -4.21 -12.88
C SER A 35 -6.87 -5.56 -13.57
N ALA A 36 -6.17 -5.59 -14.72
CA ALA A 36 -6.11 -6.78 -15.55
C ALA A 36 -5.41 -7.90 -14.77
N ALA A 37 -6.21 -8.79 -14.19
CA ALA A 37 -5.72 -10.06 -13.68
C ALA A 37 -5.02 -10.77 -14.85
N THR A 38 -3.76 -11.17 -14.64
CA THR A 38 -2.92 -11.76 -15.67
C THR A 38 -3.47 -13.13 -16.05
N ALA A 39 -4.11 -13.21 -17.21
CA ALA A 39 -4.55 -14.48 -17.78
C ALA A 39 -3.36 -15.34 -18.20
N GLY A 40 -3.41 -16.64 -17.97
CA GLY A 40 -2.36 -17.57 -18.38
C GLY A 40 -2.70 -19.03 -18.12
N GLU A 41 -1.74 -19.91 -18.36
CA GLU A 41 -1.91 -21.35 -18.19
C GLU A 41 -1.92 -21.75 -16.70
N ILE A 42 -2.86 -22.61 -16.31
CA ILE A 42 -2.77 -23.38 -15.06
C ILE A 42 -2.20 -24.74 -15.41
N THR A 43 -1.03 -25.09 -14.86
CA THR A 43 -0.34 -26.36 -15.15
C THR A 43 -0.39 -27.31 -13.96
N GLY A 44 -0.45 -28.61 -14.22
CA GLY A 44 -0.52 -29.66 -13.20
C GLY A 44 0.28 -30.90 -13.58
N ILE A 45 -0.17 -32.07 -13.12
CA ILE A 45 0.52 -33.34 -13.31
C ILE A 45 0.85 -33.61 -14.79
N GLY A 46 2.05 -34.14 -15.04
CA GLY A 46 2.53 -34.45 -16.40
C GLY A 46 2.86 -33.22 -17.26
N GLY A 47 2.96 -32.03 -16.66
CA GLY A 47 3.19 -30.78 -17.39
C GLY A 47 2.00 -30.38 -18.27
N LYS A 48 0.80 -30.88 -17.93
CA LYS A 48 -0.44 -30.62 -18.67
C LYS A 48 -1.12 -29.36 -18.17
N CYS A 49 -1.87 -28.72 -19.05
CA CYS A 49 -2.64 -27.53 -18.77
C CYS A 49 -4.10 -27.87 -18.46
N ILE A 50 -4.74 -27.09 -17.59
CA ILE A 50 -6.20 -27.07 -17.48
C ILE A 50 -6.77 -26.48 -18.77
N ASP A 51 -7.69 -27.20 -19.39
CA ASP A 51 -8.18 -26.95 -20.74
C ASP A 51 -9.71 -27.00 -20.78
N VAL A 52 -10.32 -26.05 -21.48
CA VAL A 52 -11.74 -26.13 -21.87
C VAL A 52 -11.85 -26.99 -23.12
N ALA A 53 -12.50 -28.15 -23.00
CA ALA A 53 -12.56 -29.13 -24.08
C ALA A 53 -13.05 -28.53 -25.41
N ASN A 54 -12.21 -28.64 -26.44
CA ASN A 54 -12.47 -28.12 -27.80
C ASN A 54 -12.80 -26.62 -27.86
N ALA A 55 -12.34 -25.84 -26.87
CA ALA A 55 -12.62 -24.41 -26.71
C ALA A 55 -14.12 -24.05 -26.74
N GLN A 56 -15.01 -25.00 -26.39
CA GLN A 56 -16.45 -24.78 -26.43
C GLN A 56 -16.90 -23.89 -25.27
N THR A 57 -17.82 -22.96 -25.54
CA THR A 57 -18.39 -22.05 -24.55
C THR A 57 -19.83 -22.44 -24.17
N VAL A 58 -20.23 -23.68 -24.41
CA VAL A 58 -21.55 -24.18 -23.97
C VAL A 58 -21.46 -24.56 -22.50
N ASN A 59 -22.46 -24.19 -21.69
CA ASN A 59 -22.54 -24.59 -20.29
C ASN A 59 -22.51 -26.12 -20.16
N GLY A 60 -21.66 -26.62 -19.27
CA GLY A 60 -21.43 -28.05 -19.11
C GLY A 60 -20.27 -28.62 -19.91
N THR A 61 -19.58 -27.79 -20.71
CA THR A 61 -18.34 -28.19 -21.38
C THR A 61 -17.34 -28.73 -20.36
N ALA A 62 -16.71 -29.87 -20.66
CA ALA A 62 -15.75 -30.48 -19.76
C ALA A 62 -14.51 -29.61 -19.59
N VAL A 63 -14.04 -29.49 -18.35
CA VAL A 63 -12.69 -29.00 -18.05
C VAL A 63 -11.78 -30.20 -17.82
N GLN A 64 -10.68 -30.25 -18.55
CA GLN A 64 -9.83 -31.42 -18.71
C GLN A 64 -8.35 -31.08 -18.61
N LEU A 65 -7.49 -32.09 -18.54
CA LEU A 65 -6.07 -31.94 -18.86
C LEU A 65 -5.85 -32.02 -20.37
N HIS A 66 -4.97 -31.17 -20.87
CA HIS A 66 -4.48 -31.25 -22.25
C HIS A 66 -3.03 -30.79 -22.33
N SER A 67 -2.31 -31.22 -23.37
CA SER A 67 -1.01 -30.66 -23.73
C SER A 67 -1.13 -29.14 -23.86
N CYS A 68 -0.23 -28.41 -23.19
CA CYS A 68 -0.18 -26.97 -23.23
C CYS A 68 0.07 -26.48 -24.66
N ASN A 69 -0.78 -25.59 -25.15
CA ASN A 69 -0.85 -25.19 -26.55
C ASN A 69 -1.05 -23.68 -26.74
N GLY A 70 -1.08 -22.89 -25.65
CA GLY A 70 -1.18 -21.42 -25.71
C GLY A 70 -2.50 -20.88 -26.25
N THR A 71 -3.53 -21.73 -26.42
CA THR A 71 -4.85 -21.28 -26.91
C THR A 71 -5.68 -20.63 -25.79
N ALA A 72 -6.71 -19.89 -26.17
CA ALA A 72 -7.65 -19.28 -25.21
C ALA A 72 -8.39 -20.32 -24.33
N ALA A 73 -8.45 -21.59 -24.76
CA ALA A 73 -9.02 -22.68 -23.96
C ALA A 73 -8.19 -23.02 -22.71
N GLN A 74 -6.94 -22.58 -22.66
CA GLN A 74 -5.99 -22.80 -21.57
C GLN A 74 -5.59 -21.48 -20.88
N SER A 75 -6.17 -20.36 -21.31
CA SER A 75 -5.93 -19.06 -20.71
C SER A 75 -6.96 -18.80 -19.62
N TRP A 76 -6.53 -19.00 -18.38
CA TRP A 76 -7.33 -18.83 -17.18
C TRP A 76 -6.93 -17.58 -16.42
N THR A 77 -7.92 -16.93 -15.82
CA THR A 77 -7.76 -15.77 -14.95
C THR A 77 -8.26 -16.13 -13.56
N ILE A 78 -7.49 -15.79 -12.52
CA ILE A 78 -7.94 -15.87 -11.14
C ILE A 78 -8.39 -14.49 -10.72
N GLU A 79 -9.68 -14.37 -10.44
CA GLU A 79 -10.30 -13.09 -10.14
C GLU A 79 -10.27 -12.80 -8.63
N ALA A 80 -10.38 -11.53 -8.27
CA ALA A 80 -10.42 -11.10 -6.87
C ALA A 80 -11.66 -11.61 -6.09
N ASP A 81 -12.69 -12.07 -6.81
CA ASP A 81 -13.90 -12.69 -6.25
C ASP A 81 -13.79 -14.21 -6.06
N ASN A 82 -12.56 -14.76 -6.12
CA ASN A 82 -12.20 -16.17 -6.05
C ASN A 82 -12.79 -17.06 -7.17
N THR A 83 -13.30 -16.47 -8.24
CA THR A 83 -13.65 -17.25 -9.44
C THR A 83 -12.41 -17.49 -10.30
N VAL A 84 -12.36 -18.65 -10.95
CA VAL A 84 -11.33 -18.98 -11.95
C VAL A 84 -12.03 -19.01 -13.31
N ARG A 85 -11.61 -18.14 -14.23
CA ARG A 85 -12.36 -17.84 -15.45
C ARG A 85 -11.57 -18.14 -16.72
N ALA A 86 -12.24 -18.72 -17.71
CA ALA A 86 -11.75 -18.84 -19.07
C ALA A 86 -12.91 -18.66 -20.05
N LEU A 87 -12.62 -18.09 -21.22
CA LEU A 87 -13.61 -17.86 -22.29
C LEU A 87 -14.89 -17.14 -21.80
N GLY A 88 -14.75 -16.23 -20.82
CA GLY A 88 -15.85 -15.47 -20.24
C GLY A 88 -16.76 -16.25 -19.29
N LYS A 89 -16.35 -17.45 -18.85
CA LYS A 89 -17.11 -18.34 -17.97
C LYS A 89 -16.28 -18.83 -16.79
N CYS A 90 -16.94 -19.42 -15.81
CA CYS A 90 -16.35 -19.86 -14.54
C CYS A 90 -16.04 -21.36 -14.53
N LEU A 91 -14.93 -21.72 -13.86
CA LEU A 91 -14.60 -23.07 -13.43
C LEU A 91 -15.62 -23.52 -12.39
N ASP A 92 -16.36 -24.59 -12.68
CA ASP A 92 -17.59 -24.94 -11.96
C ASP A 92 -17.62 -26.42 -11.54
N VAL A 93 -18.00 -26.68 -10.29
CA VAL A 93 -18.28 -28.03 -9.81
C VAL A 93 -19.68 -28.45 -10.27
N THR A 94 -19.74 -29.51 -11.08
CA THR A 94 -20.98 -29.92 -11.77
C THR A 94 -22.15 -30.10 -10.79
N GLY A 95 -23.24 -29.39 -11.05
CA GLY A 95 -24.48 -29.51 -10.27
C GLY A 95 -24.35 -29.08 -8.82
N GLN A 96 -23.32 -28.29 -8.47
CA GLN A 96 -22.98 -27.93 -7.08
C GLN A 96 -22.73 -29.16 -6.18
N GLY A 97 -22.36 -30.30 -6.78
CA GLY A 97 -22.11 -31.54 -6.06
C GLY A 97 -20.91 -31.40 -5.11
N THR A 98 -20.97 -32.08 -3.97
CA THR A 98 -19.91 -32.01 -2.96
C THR A 98 -19.13 -33.31 -2.80
N ALA A 99 -19.56 -34.42 -3.42
CA ALA A 99 -18.91 -35.72 -3.25
C ALA A 99 -17.58 -35.84 -4.01
N ASN A 100 -16.67 -36.69 -3.52
CA ASN A 100 -15.48 -37.11 -4.25
C ASN A 100 -15.83 -37.61 -5.64
N GLY A 101 -15.08 -37.17 -6.65
CA GLY A 101 -15.27 -37.56 -8.04
C GLY A 101 -16.28 -36.72 -8.81
N THR A 102 -16.94 -35.74 -8.16
CA THR A 102 -17.80 -34.78 -8.86
C THR A 102 -16.97 -34.03 -9.91
N LYS A 103 -17.43 -34.01 -11.16
CA LYS A 103 -16.65 -33.51 -12.30
C LYS A 103 -16.65 -31.99 -12.39
N ILE A 104 -15.59 -31.46 -12.99
CA ILE A 104 -15.49 -30.03 -13.30
C ILE A 104 -16.05 -29.76 -14.70
N GLN A 105 -16.66 -28.59 -14.84
CA GLN A 105 -17.23 -28.08 -16.07
C GLN A 105 -16.98 -26.57 -16.20
N LEU A 106 -17.19 -26.05 -17.40
CA LEU A 106 -17.29 -24.62 -17.66
C LEU A 106 -18.77 -24.21 -17.58
N TRP A 107 -19.08 -23.14 -16.85
CA TRP A 107 -20.45 -22.65 -16.66
C TRP A 107 -20.51 -21.13 -16.56
N ASP A 108 -21.63 -20.54 -16.94
CA ASP A 108 -21.90 -19.12 -16.70
C ASP A 108 -21.65 -18.73 -15.24
N CYS A 109 -20.94 -17.62 -15.02
CA CYS A 109 -20.69 -17.15 -13.66
C CYS A 109 -22.03 -16.76 -12.99
N ASN A 110 -22.39 -17.49 -11.94
CA ASN A 110 -23.71 -17.41 -11.29
C ASN A 110 -23.64 -17.09 -9.79
N GLY A 111 -22.43 -16.89 -9.25
CA GLY A 111 -22.19 -16.52 -7.84
C GLY A 111 -22.37 -17.67 -6.85
N SER A 112 -22.59 -18.91 -7.30
CA SER A 112 -22.66 -20.07 -6.41
C SER A 112 -21.30 -20.44 -5.84
N GLY A 113 -21.30 -21.12 -4.69
CA GLY A 113 -20.06 -21.63 -4.08
C GLY A 113 -19.36 -22.72 -4.90
N ALA A 114 -20.04 -23.32 -5.88
CA ALA A 114 -19.48 -24.29 -6.82
C ALA A 114 -18.47 -23.66 -7.79
N GLN A 115 -18.45 -22.33 -7.89
CA GLN A 115 -17.57 -21.54 -8.75
C GLN A 115 -16.46 -20.83 -7.98
N GLN A 116 -16.38 -21.07 -6.67
CA GLN A 116 -15.39 -20.47 -5.79
C GLN A 116 -14.20 -21.40 -5.65
N TRP A 117 -13.00 -20.86 -5.79
CA TRP A 117 -11.75 -21.62 -5.78
C TRP A 117 -10.67 -20.81 -5.06
N ILE A 118 -10.19 -21.34 -3.94
CA ILE A 118 -9.19 -20.69 -3.09
C ILE A 118 -7.85 -21.38 -3.30
N PRO A 119 -6.87 -20.72 -3.96
CA PRO A 119 -5.51 -21.20 -4.02
C PRO A 119 -4.93 -21.44 -2.63
N GLN A 120 -4.26 -22.57 -2.44
CA GLN A 120 -3.61 -22.94 -1.20
C GLN A 120 -2.09 -22.83 -1.35
N ALA A 121 -1.39 -22.62 -0.22
CA ALA A 121 0.07 -22.50 -0.18
C ALA A 121 0.82 -23.73 -0.73
N ASN A 122 0.20 -24.91 -0.68
CA ASN A 122 0.73 -26.17 -1.20
C ASN A 122 0.43 -26.39 -2.69
N GLY A 123 -0.11 -25.39 -3.40
CA GLY A 123 -0.50 -25.48 -4.81
C GLY A 123 -1.87 -26.10 -5.05
N HIS A 124 -2.64 -26.43 -4.01
CA HIS A 124 -4.00 -26.92 -4.20
C HIS A 124 -4.95 -25.79 -4.61
N LEU A 125 -6.03 -26.15 -5.31
CA LEU A 125 -7.12 -25.23 -5.61
C LEU A 125 -8.39 -25.72 -4.90
N ARG A 126 -8.72 -25.10 -3.77
CA ARG A 126 -9.77 -25.55 -2.84
C ARG A 126 -11.14 -25.00 -3.24
N ASN A 127 -12.14 -25.85 -3.39
CA ASN A 127 -13.53 -25.39 -3.44
C ASN A 127 -14.12 -25.33 -2.02
N PRO A 128 -14.43 -24.15 -1.46
CA PRO A 128 -14.88 -24.01 -0.07
C PRO A 128 -16.26 -24.63 0.19
N GLN A 129 -17.16 -24.65 -0.81
CA GLN A 129 -18.48 -25.25 -0.66
C GLN A 129 -18.42 -26.77 -0.43
N SER A 130 -17.59 -27.47 -1.22
CA SER A 130 -17.43 -28.92 -1.11
C SER A 130 -16.44 -29.35 -0.03
N GLY A 131 -15.53 -28.45 0.36
CA GLY A 131 -14.40 -28.82 1.21
C GLY A 131 -13.50 -29.84 0.52
N ARG A 132 -13.29 -29.73 -0.80
CA ARG A 132 -12.46 -30.61 -1.63
C ARG A 132 -11.58 -29.80 -2.58
N ASP A 133 -10.54 -30.43 -3.08
CA ASP A 133 -9.55 -29.80 -3.97
C ASP A 133 -9.75 -30.24 -5.42
N LEU A 134 -9.35 -29.37 -6.35
CA LEU A 134 -9.27 -29.72 -7.77
C LEU A 134 -8.26 -30.86 -7.97
N ASP A 135 -8.67 -31.90 -8.67
CA ASP A 135 -7.98 -33.18 -8.76
C ASP A 135 -7.98 -33.73 -10.20
N ALA A 136 -6.82 -34.20 -10.65
CA ALA A 136 -6.73 -35.06 -11.82
C ALA A 136 -6.93 -36.54 -11.41
N PRO A 137 -8.01 -37.20 -11.87
CA PRO A 137 -8.42 -38.50 -11.34
C PRO A 137 -7.32 -39.56 -11.40
N GLY A 138 -6.94 -40.09 -10.23
CA GLY A 138 -5.98 -41.19 -10.12
C GLY A 138 -4.59 -40.88 -10.68
N GLY A 139 -4.23 -39.60 -10.80
CA GLY A 139 -2.95 -39.18 -11.39
C GLY A 139 -2.85 -39.38 -12.91
N ALA A 140 -3.98 -39.50 -13.62
CA ALA A 140 -3.99 -39.62 -15.07
C ALA A 140 -3.40 -38.37 -15.76
N THR A 141 -2.60 -38.60 -16.80
CA THR A 141 -1.87 -37.55 -17.56
C THR A 141 -2.24 -37.50 -19.04
N ALA A 142 -3.24 -38.28 -19.46
CA ALA A 142 -3.70 -38.31 -20.85
C ALA A 142 -4.48 -37.04 -21.21
N ASP A 143 -4.31 -36.56 -22.44
CA ASP A 143 -5.13 -35.47 -22.97
C ASP A 143 -6.60 -35.91 -22.99
N GLY A 144 -7.51 -35.03 -22.55
CA GLY A 144 -8.92 -35.35 -22.38
C GLY A 144 -9.30 -35.88 -21.00
N THR A 145 -8.35 -36.01 -20.07
CA THR A 145 -8.66 -36.42 -18.69
C THR A 145 -9.53 -35.37 -18.00
N ARG A 146 -10.82 -35.66 -17.79
CA ARG A 146 -11.75 -34.73 -17.14
C ARG A 146 -11.44 -34.57 -15.65
N LEU A 147 -11.23 -33.34 -15.22
CA LEU A 147 -10.93 -33.00 -13.83
C LEU A 147 -12.13 -33.24 -12.90
N GLN A 148 -11.85 -33.41 -11.62
CA GLN A 148 -12.85 -33.62 -10.58
C GLN A 148 -12.49 -32.87 -9.29
N ILE A 149 -13.37 -32.91 -8.30
CA ILE A 149 -13.01 -32.60 -6.91
C ILE A 149 -12.70 -33.89 -6.14
N TRP A 150 -11.75 -33.84 -5.22
CA TRP A 150 -11.43 -34.94 -4.32
C TRP A 150 -10.94 -34.44 -2.96
N ASP A 151 -11.04 -35.27 -1.93
CA ASP A 151 -10.52 -34.97 -0.60
C ASP A 151 -9.02 -34.63 -0.67
N THR A 152 -8.62 -33.67 0.14
CA THR A 152 -7.24 -33.19 0.22
C THR A 152 -6.29 -34.33 0.55
N ASN A 153 -5.26 -34.49 -0.25
CA ASN A 153 -4.18 -35.46 -0.03
C ASN A 153 -2.84 -34.88 -0.50
N THR A 154 -1.74 -35.56 -0.25
CA THR A 154 -0.41 -35.04 -0.62
C THR A 154 0.03 -35.43 -2.03
N ASN A 155 -0.89 -35.88 -2.88
CA ASN A 155 -0.51 -36.41 -4.19
C ASN A 155 -0.24 -35.28 -5.20
N PRO A 156 0.75 -35.45 -6.10
CA PRO A 156 1.11 -34.41 -7.08
C PRO A 156 -0.01 -34.02 -8.05
N TRP A 157 -1.06 -34.84 -8.21
CA TRP A 157 -2.21 -34.56 -9.10
C TRP A 157 -3.29 -33.65 -8.50
N GLN A 158 -3.06 -33.13 -7.29
CA GLN A 158 -3.83 -32.01 -6.70
C GLN A 158 -3.04 -30.70 -6.65
N VAL A 159 -1.80 -30.71 -7.14
CA VAL A 159 -0.90 -29.55 -7.13
C VAL A 159 -0.95 -28.85 -8.49
N TRP A 160 -1.29 -27.58 -8.47
CA TRP A 160 -1.46 -26.73 -9.65
C TRP A 160 -0.54 -25.52 -9.56
N THR A 161 0.18 -25.24 -10.64
CA THR A 161 0.88 -23.97 -10.83
C THR A 161 -0.06 -23.04 -11.55
N LEU A 162 -0.51 -22.00 -10.84
CA LEU A 162 -1.44 -21.01 -11.34
C LEU A 162 -0.70 -19.96 -12.19
N PRO A 163 -1.40 -19.22 -13.07
CA PRO A 163 -0.80 -18.13 -13.82
C PRO A 163 -0.22 -17.11 -12.84
N SER A 164 0.98 -16.61 -13.13
CA SER A 164 1.66 -15.61 -12.32
C SER A 164 0.75 -14.39 -12.13
N GLY A 165 0.03 -14.31 -11.02
CA GLY A 165 -1.03 -13.31 -10.89
C GLY A 165 -2.08 -13.49 -9.80
N THR A 166 -1.94 -14.37 -8.79
CA THR A 166 -2.85 -14.31 -7.64
C THR A 166 -2.73 -12.93 -6.97
N PRO A 167 -3.83 -12.17 -6.81
CA PRO A 167 -3.81 -10.99 -5.96
C PRO A 167 -3.47 -11.41 -4.53
N GLY A 168 -2.25 -11.12 -4.07
CA GLY A 168 -1.87 -11.19 -2.65
C GLY A 168 -1.02 -12.38 -2.20
N SER A 169 -0.77 -13.42 -3.01
CA SER A 169 0.21 -14.46 -2.67
C SER A 169 1.54 -14.21 -3.38
N CYS A 170 2.63 -14.26 -2.64
CA CYS A 170 3.98 -14.13 -3.15
C CYS A 170 4.82 -15.22 -2.49
N THR A 171 5.78 -15.81 -3.20
CA THR A 171 6.73 -16.74 -2.59
C THR A 171 7.87 -15.90 -2.02
N PRO A 172 8.03 -15.79 -0.69
CA PRO A 172 9.05 -14.93 -0.12
C PRO A 172 10.43 -15.51 -0.46
N SER A 173 11.27 -14.74 -1.18
CA SER A 173 12.67 -15.13 -1.43
C SER A 173 13.54 -15.03 -0.16
N LEU A 174 13.05 -14.28 0.84
CA LEU A 174 13.69 -14.06 2.13
C LEU A 174 12.79 -14.57 3.24
N GLY A 175 13.34 -15.43 4.10
CA GLY A 175 12.70 -15.85 5.35
C GLY A 175 12.67 -14.72 6.39
N GLU A 176 12.27 -15.06 7.60
CA GLU A 176 12.36 -14.15 8.75
C GLU A 176 13.82 -13.80 9.06
N GLY A 177 14.09 -12.53 9.36
CA GLY A 177 15.40 -12.03 9.77
C GLY A 177 15.87 -10.78 9.02
N GLU A 178 17.13 -10.41 9.27
CA GLU A 178 17.77 -9.26 8.66
C GLU A 178 18.69 -9.64 7.50
N TYR A 179 18.61 -8.89 6.40
CA TYR A 179 19.35 -9.14 5.18
C TYR A 179 19.96 -7.87 4.62
N ASN A 180 21.18 -7.98 4.08
CA ASN A 180 21.73 -6.96 3.18
C ASN A 180 21.27 -7.28 1.75
N THR A 181 20.19 -6.64 1.32
CA THR A 181 19.62 -6.84 -0.01
C THR A 181 20.34 -5.97 -1.04
N PRO A 182 20.89 -6.56 -2.12
CA PRO A 182 21.54 -5.80 -3.18
C PRO A 182 20.50 -5.05 -4.03
N VAL A 183 20.73 -3.76 -4.23
CA VAL A 183 19.92 -2.88 -5.09
C VAL A 183 20.82 -2.20 -6.11
N SER A 184 20.60 -2.49 -7.39
CA SER A 184 21.33 -1.88 -8.50
C SER A 184 20.74 -0.53 -8.88
N PHE A 185 21.53 0.53 -8.83
CA PHE A 185 21.11 1.87 -9.21
C PHE A 185 22.27 2.63 -9.88
N ALA A 186 22.00 3.24 -11.05
CA ALA A 186 22.99 4.01 -11.82
C ALA A 186 24.33 3.25 -12.04
N GLY A 187 24.26 1.96 -12.36
CA GLY A 187 25.43 1.11 -12.63
C GLY A 187 26.24 0.70 -11.39
N LYS A 188 25.75 0.98 -10.18
CA LYS A 188 26.37 0.55 -8.91
C LYS A 188 25.39 -0.29 -8.10
N THR A 189 25.92 -1.25 -7.35
CA THR A 189 25.12 -2.04 -6.40
C THR A 189 25.28 -1.49 -4.99
N TYR A 190 24.16 -1.20 -4.35
CA TYR A 190 24.09 -0.74 -2.97
C TYR A 190 23.47 -1.81 -2.10
N GLN A 191 23.98 -1.99 -0.89
CA GLN A 191 23.38 -2.91 0.09
C GLN A 191 22.36 -2.15 0.92
N VAL A 192 21.13 -2.65 0.96
CA VAL A 192 20.04 -2.12 1.77
C VAL A 192 19.75 -3.10 2.89
N LEU A 193 19.79 -2.63 4.13
CA LEU A 193 19.39 -3.44 5.28
C LEU A 193 17.88 -3.61 5.27
N VAL A 194 17.40 -4.85 5.26
CA VAL A 194 15.98 -5.20 5.24
C VAL A 194 15.70 -6.15 6.39
N HIS A 195 14.73 -5.79 7.23
CA HIS A 195 14.18 -6.64 8.28
C HIS A 195 12.86 -7.25 7.80
N ILE A 196 12.80 -8.57 7.80
CA ILE A 196 11.62 -9.35 7.47
C ILE A 196 11.06 -9.94 8.77
N PRO A 197 9.85 -9.55 9.21
CA PRO A 197 9.24 -10.16 10.38
C PRO A 197 8.75 -11.57 10.08
N HIS A 198 8.34 -12.29 11.12
CA HIS A 198 7.63 -13.55 10.94
C HIS A 198 6.43 -13.38 10.01
N ARG A 199 6.32 -14.25 8.99
CA ARG A 199 5.25 -14.16 8.00
C ARG A 199 4.91 -15.50 7.38
N THR A 200 3.65 -15.59 6.95
CA THR A 200 3.19 -16.65 6.04
C THR A 200 3.34 -16.17 4.58
N ASN A 201 2.57 -16.72 3.63
CA ASN A 201 2.71 -16.39 2.19
C ASN A 201 1.98 -15.09 1.76
N ALA A 202 1.56 -14.27 2.72
CA ALA A 202 0.84 -13.02 2.45
C ALA A 202 1.80 -11.87 2.13
N LYS A 203 1.39 -10.98 1.21
CA LYS A 203 2.08 -9.70 1.02
C LYS A 203 2.00 -8.83 2.27
N LEU A 204 3.13 -8.31 2.71
CA LEU A 204 3.22 -7.43 3.87
C LEU A 204 3.36 -5.96 3.47
N PRO A 205 2.86 -5.03 4.29
CA PRO A 205 3.26 -3.64 4.23
C PRO A 205 4.77 -3.48 4.38
N MET A 206 5.31 -2.37 3.88
CA MET A 206 6.71 -2.01 4.07
C MET A 206 6.84 -0.57 4.58
N VAL A 207 7.74 -0.37 5.53
CA VAL A 207 8.13 0.94 6.05
C VAL A 207 9.60 1.19 5.70
N LEU A 208 9.85 2.23 4.91
CA LEU A 208 11.20 2.79 4.75
C LEU A 208 11.57 3.55 6.03
N ASN A 209 12.70 3.22 6.67
CA ASN A 209 13.16 3.85 7.91
C ASN A 209 14.51 4.55 7.68
N LEU A 210 14.46 5.87 7.47
CA LEU A 210 15.60 6.65 6.99
C LEU A 210 16.39 7.30 8.12
N HIS A 211 17.70 7.09 8.13
CA HIS A 211 18.60 7.57 9.18
C HIS A 211 18.78 9.10 9.20
N GLY A 212 19.04 9.64 10.40
CA GLY A 212 19.48 11.03 10.58
C GLY A 212 20.90 11.28 10.07
N SER A 213 21.35 12.54 10.11
CA SER A 213 22.71 12.90 9.69
C SER A 213 23.76 12.14 10.50
N SER A 214 24.86 11.77 9.84
CA SER A 214 25.96 10.97 10.41
C SER A 214 25.61 9.54 10.81
N GLY A 215 24.41 9.07 10.43
CA GLY A 215 23.95 7.71 10.65
C GLY A 215 24.16 6.78 9.46
N THR A 216 23.69 5.55 9.65
CA THR A 216 23.55 4.50 8.64
C THR A 216 22.18 3.83 8.79
N GLY A 217 21.78 2.99 7.84
CA GLY A 217 20.57 2.16 7.95
C GLY A 217 20.56 1.32 9.24
N ALA A 218 21.69 0.67 9.55
CA ALA A 218 21.83 -0.13 10.76
C ALA A 218 21.70 0.72 12.05
N SER A 219 22.32 1.90 12.10
CA SER A 219 22.20 2.77 13.29
C SER A 219 20.77 3.26 13.48
N GLN A 220 20.03 3.51 12.41
CA GLN A 220 18.63 3.94 12.47
C GLN A 220 17.69 2.83 12.92
N LEU A 221 17.88 1.62 12.40
CA LEU A 221 17.08 0.47 12.81
C LEU A 221 17.25 0.20 14.30
N ASN A 222 18.49 0.28 14.79
CA ASN A 222 18.79 0.19 16.22
C ASN A 222 18.16 1.35 17.00
N TYR A 223 18.44 2.61 16.62
CA TYR A 223 17.98 3.80 17.35
C TYR A 223 16.46 3.85 17.52
N THR A 224 15.71 3.42 16.51
CA THR A 224 14.24 3.47 16.51
C THR A 224 13.58 2.20 17.07
N ALA A 225 14.33 1.12 17.25
CA ALA A 225 13.80 -0.22 17.56
C ALA A 225 12.67 -0.66 16.59
N MET A 226 12.72 -0.23 15.33
CA MET A 226 11.64 -0.47 14.37
C MET A 226 11.51 -1.95 13.99
N ALA A 227 12.59 -2.74 14.06
CA ALA A 227 12.54 -4.19 13.84
C ALA A 227 11.59 -4.89 14.84
N ALA A 228 11.69 -4.56 16.13
CA ALA A 228 10.79 -5.10 17.15
C ALA A 228 9.33 -4.68 16.95
N THR A 229 9.09 -3.46 16.43
CA THR A 229 7.73 -3.04 16.04
C THR A 229 7.24 -3.85 14.84
N ALA A 230 8.07 -4.02 13.81
CA ALA A 230 7.77 -4.83 12.64
C ALA A 230 7.42 -6.28 12.99
N ASP A 231 8.13 -6.89 13.94
CA ASP A 231 7.85 -8.24 14.41
C ASP A 231 6.50 -8.34 15.14
N ALA A 232 6.18 -7.35 15.97
CA ALA A 232 4.91 -7.32 16.70
C ALA A 232 3.70 -7.06 15.79
N ASP A 233 3.88 -6.24 14.76
CA ASP A 233 2.79 -5.64 14.00
C ASP A 233 2.70 -6.11 12.54
N GLY A 234 3.67 -6.88 12.06
CA GLY A 234 3.63 -7.56 10.76
C GLY A 234 3.88 -6.65 9.55
N PHE A 235 5.03 -5.98 9.50
CA PHE A 235 5.49 -5.22 8.32
C PHE A 235 6.99 -5.33 8.07
N ILE A 236 7.40 -5.19 6.82
CA ILE A 236 8.82 -5.21 6.43
C ILE A 236 9.44 -3.84 6.73
N VAL A 237 10.68 -3.82 7.23
CA VAL A 237 11.45 -2.58 7.36
C VAL A 237 12.56 -2.56 6.33
N ALA A 238 12.66 -1.48 5.55
CA ALA A 238 13.82 -1.21 4.71
C ALA A 238 14.57 -0.01 5.28
N ALA A 239 15.82 -0.21 5.71
CA ALA A 239 16.69 0.81 6.28
C ALA A 239 17.89 1.07 5.33
N PRO A 240 17.69 1.81 4.23
CA PRO A 240 18.77 2.17 3.33
C PRO A 240 19.76 3.17 3.96
N THR A 241 20.98 3.21 3.44
CA THR A 241 22.03 4.15 3.86
C THR A 241 22.25 5.22 2.77
N GLY A 242 22.30 6.49 3.18
CA GLY A 242 22.74 7.62 2.35
C GLY A 242 24.19 7.42 1.87
N VAL A 243 24.64 8.22 0.91
CA VAL A 243 25.97 8.00 0.30
C VAL A 243 26.96 9.13 0.53
N VAL A 244 26.51 10.28 1.05
CA VAL A 244 27.35 11.47 1.21
C VAL A 244 28.00 11.40 2.60
N PRO A 245 29.34 11.26 2.70
CA PRO A 245 30.00 11.09 4.00
C PRO A 245 29.79 12.29 4.92
N SER A 246 29.53 12.03 6.20
CA SER A 246 29.33 13.05 7.23
C SER A 246 29.55 12.46 8.63
N GLY A 247 30.54 12.99 9.37
CA GLY A 247 30.88 12.44 10.68
C GLY A 247 31.22 10.95 10.61
N SER A 248 30.60 10.14 11.48
CA SER A 248 30.76 8.68 11.53
C SER A 248 29.97 7.91 10.47
N GLY A 249 29.17 8.58 9.66
CA GLY A 249 28.25 7.93 8.73
C GLY A 249 27.96 8.82 7.52
N TYR A 250 26.68 8.96 7.20
CA TYR A 250 26.27 9.61 5.96
C TYR A 250 25.13 10.61 6.16
N ILE A 251 24.94 11.46 5.16
CA ILE A 251 23.71 12.23 4.94
C ILE A 251 23.06 11.81 3.63
N TRP A 252 21.77 12.14 3.53
CA TRP A 252 20.99 12.00 2.30
C TRP A 252 21.25 13.17 1.36
N ASN A 253 21.22 12.92 0.07
CA ASN A 253 21.00 13.94 -0.94
C ASN A 253 19.53 14.35 -0.95
N VAL A 254 19.14 15.20 0.00
CA VAL A 254 17.79 15.77 0.05
C VAL A 254 17.71 16.89 -0.99
N PRO A 255 16.75 16.86 -1.93
CA PRO A 255 16.65 17.92 -2.94
C PRO A 255 16.56 19.31 -2.32
N TYR A 256 17.31 20.24 -2.93
CA TYR A 256 17.46 21.64 -2.50
C TYR A 256 18.17 21.87 -1.16
N VAL A 257 18.74 20.82 -0.55
CA VAL A 257 19.52 20.93 0.69
C VAL A 257 20.97 20.60 0.43
N THR A 258 21.21 19.39 -0.10
CA THR A 258 22.55 18.88 -0.33
C THR A 258 23.04 19.35 -1.71
N PRO A 259 24.34 19.66 -1.87
CA PRO A 259 24.90 20.05 -3.16
C PRO A 259 24.67 19.00 -4.26
N SER A 260 24.55 19.48 -5.51
CA SER A 260 24.42 18.62 -6.70
C SER A 260 25.68 17.76 -6.94
N GLY A 261 25.54 16.68 -7.70
CA GLY A 261 26.66 15.78 -8.06
C GLY A 261 26.83 14.58 -7.14
N THR A 262 25.94 14.37 -6.17
CA THR A 262 25.85 13.16 -5.34
C THR A 262 24.78 12.21 -5.90
N ARG A 263 24.66 10.97 -5.36
CA ARG A 263 23.63 10.00 -5.81
C ARG A 263 22.25 10.65 -5.72
N ASP A 264 21.43 10.45 -6.76
CA ASP A 264 20.00 10.76 -6.67
C ASP A 264 19.35 9.81 -5.67
N ASP A 265 19.20 10.24 -4.41
CA ASP A 265 18.62 9.42 -3.36
C ASP A 265 17.10 9.24 -3.55
N VAL A 266 16.41 10.12 -4.28
CA VAL A 266 14.98 9.94 -4.59
C VAL A 266 14.81 8.81 -5.61
N GLY A 267 15.60 8.85 -6.68
CA GLY A 267 15.66 7.78 -7.67
C GLY A 267 16.14 6.45 -7.07
N PHE A 268 17.13 6.48 -6.18
CA PHE A 268 17.60 5.30 -5.47
C PHE A 268 16.51 4.69 -4.60
N ILE A 269 15.80 5.48 -3.78
CA ILE A 269 14.72 4.95 -2.93
C ILE A 269 13.56 4.42 -3.77
N ARG A 270 13.22 5.04 -4.90
CA ARG A 270 12.27 4.48 -5.87
C ARG A 270 12.71 3.07 -6.29
N GLN A 271 13.97 2.89 -6.63
CA GLN A 271 14.53 1.58 -7.01
C GLN A 271 14.52 0.58 -5.84
N VAL A 272 14.75 1.02 -4.60
CA VAL A 272 14.59 0.17 -3.41
C VAL A 272 13.15 -0.35 -3.29
N ILE A 273 12.16 0.54 -3.43
CA ILE A 273 10.74 0.15 -3.40
C ILE A 273 10.45 -0.88 -4.49
N ASP A 274 10.89 -0.63 -5.72
CA ASP A 274 10.64 -1.53 -6.86
C ASP A 274 11.29 -2.90 -6.67
N THR A 275 12.55 -2.94 -6.22
CA THR A 275 13.27 -4.19 -5.94
C THR A 275 12.59 -5.00 -4.84
N LEU A 276 12.18 -4.38 -3.73
CA LEU A 276 11.56 -5.09 -2.62
C LEU A 276 10.11 -5.48 -2.91
N THR A 277 9.39 -4.71 -3.71
CA THR A 277 8.06 -5.08 -4.21
C THR A 277 8.12 -6.31 -5.11
N ALA A 278 9.14 -6.41 -5.97
CA ALA A 278 9.32 -7.58 -6.81
C ALA A 278 9.81 -8.82 -6.06
N GLY A 279 10.74 -8.65 -5.10
CA GLY A 279 11.48 -9.78 -4.51
C GLY A 279 11.06 -10.20 -3.10
N ALA A 280 10.47 -9.30 -2.31
CA ALA A 280 10.32 -9.47 -0.86
C ALA A 280 8.86 -9.50 -0.38
N CYS A 281 7.90 -9.85 -1.25
CA CYS A 281 6.51 -9.97 -0.84
C CYS A 281 5.91 -8.66 -0.29
N VAL A 282 6.35 -7.51 -0.78
CA VAL A 282 5.79 -6.22 -0.35
C VAL A 282 4.45 -5.98 -1.07
N ASP A 283 3.47 -5.50 -0.34
CA ASP A 283 2.23 -4.98 -0.89
C ASP A 283 2.47 -3.56 -1.45
N PRO A 284 2.38 -3.35 -2.77
CA PRO A 284 2.62 -2.04 -3.38
C PRO A 284 1.61 -0.97 -2.94
N ALA A 285 0.43 -1.37 -2.45
CA ALA A 285 -0.54 -0.43 -1.91
C ALA A 285 -0.23 0.01 -0.47
N ARG A 286 0.72 -0.66 0.21
CA ARG A 286 1.04 -0.44 1.63
C ARG A 286 2.55 -0.20 1.82
N VAL A 287 3.09 0.72 1.02
CA VAL A 287 4.46 1.23 1.17
C VAL A 287 4.44 2.59 1.84
N TYR A 288 5.16 2.72 2.95
CA TYR A 288 5.22 3.92 3.78
C TYR A 288 6.66 4.38 3.98
N ALA A 289 6.85 5.64 4.37
CA ALA A 289 8.18 6.15 4.70
C ALA A 289 8.20 6.94 6.00
N THR A 290 9.22 6.70 6.81
CA THR A 290 9.55 7.45 8.02
C THR A 290 11.05 7.72 8.06
N GLY A 291 11.46 8.65 8.89
CA GLY A 291 12.87 8.94 9.11
C GLY A 291 13.07 10.02 10.14
N TYR A 292 14.27 10.02 10.69
CA TYR A 292 14.69 10.93 11.76
C TYR A 292 15.55 12.07 11.21
N SER A 293 15.30 13.32 11.62
CA SER A 293 16.17 14.47 11.30
C SER A 293 16.44 14.63 9.80
N GLY A 294 17.67 14.40 9.32
CA GLY A 294 18.01 14.34 7.90
C GLY A 294 17.17 13.34 7.10
N GLY A 295 16.90 12.16 7.67
CA GLY A 295 15.99 11.17 7.11
C GLY A 295 14.53 11.59 7.19
N GLY A 296 14.15 12.42 8.16
CA GLY A 296 12.83 13.06 8.22
C GLY A 296 12.64 14.06 7.08
N ARG A 297 13.66 14.88 6.80
CA ARG A 297 13.68 15.77 5.63
C ARG A 297 13.61 14.98 4.32
N MET A 298 14.35 13.88 4.22
CA MET A 298 14.27 12.98 3.07
C MET A 298 12.87 12.36 2.93
N THR A 299 12.26 11.91 4.03
CA THR A 299 10.89 11.39 4.08
C THR A 299 9.88 12.40 3.54
N SER A 300 9.98 13.65 3.94
CA SER A 300 9.15 14.73 3.39
C SER A 300 9.37 14.95 1.89
N ALA A 301 10.61 14.90 1.43
CA ALA A 301 10.94 15.01 0.01
C ALA A 301 10.33 13.84 -0.79
N LEU A 302 10.45 12.62 -0.28
CA LEU A 302 9.84 11.42 -0.88
C LEU A 302 8.31 11.56 -0.99
N GLY A 303 7.63 12.11 0.01
CA GLY A 303 6.19 12.41 -0.07
C GLY A 303 5.84 13.35 -1.23
N CYS A 304 6.71 14.32 -1.54
CA CYS A 304 6.49 15.23 -2.67
C CYS A 304 6.72 14.58 -4.03
N MET A 305 7.68 13.66 -4.15
CA MET A 305 8.18 13.18 -5.45
C MET A 305 7.81 11.74 -5.79
N LEU A 306 7.44 10.93 -4.79
CA LEU A 306 7.06 9.51 -4.91
C LEU A 306 5.62 9.27 -4.43
N ALA A 307 4.71 10.24 -4.55
CA ALA A 307 3.32 10.08 -4.14
C ALA A 307 2.59 8.95 -4.89
N ASP A 308 3.09 8.55 -6.07
CA ASP A 308 2.66 7.38 -6.84
C ASP A 308 3.08 6.03 -6.22
N LYS A 309 4.06 6.02 -5.32
CA LYS A 309 4.62 4.80 -4.71
C LYS A 309 4.53 4.73 -3.19
N ILE A 310 4.41 5.87 -2.49
CA ILE A 310 4.39 5.93 -1.03
C ILE A 310 3.01 6.35 -0.55
N ALA A 311 2.26 5.41 0.04
CA ALA A 311 0.90 5.57 0.50
C ALA A 311 0.76 6.74 1.51
N ALA A 312 1.62 6.77 2.54
CA ALA A 312 1.68 7.82 3.56
C ALA A 312 3.10 8.00 4.13
N ILE A 313 3.36 9.15 4.77
CA ILE A 313 4.67 9.48 5.35
C ILE A 313 4.60 9.84 6.84
N ALA A 314 5.68 9.53 7.58
CA ALA A 314 5.82 9.86 8.99
C ALA A 314 7.19 10.49 9.36
N PRO A 315 7.45 11.76 9.00
CA PRO A 315 8.71 12.41 9.34
C PRO A 315 8.83 12.70 10.85
N VAL A 316 9.95 12.33 11.47
CA VAL A 316 10.27 12.60 12.88
C VAL A 316 11.40 13.61 12.98
N ALA A 317 11.18 14.66 13.76
CA ALA A 317 12.12 15.78 13.93
C ALA A 317 12.62 16.35 12.58
N GLY A 318 11.77 16.37 11.55
CA GLY A 318 12.23 16.64 10.18
C GLY A 318 11.14 16.94 9.15
N ILE A 319 9.90 17.23 9.57
CA ILE A 319 8.82 17.53 8.62
C ILE A 319 9.11 18.79 7.80
N ARG A 320 8.94 18.67 6.49
CA ARG A 320 8.99 19.74 5.50
C ARG A 320 7.91 19.54 4.45
N ALA A 321 7.59 20.59 3.70
CA ALA A 321 6.70 20.53 2.54
C ALA A 321 7.30 21.38 1.40
N GLY A 322 8.47 20.96 0.92
CA GLY A 322 9.31 21.72 0.00
C GLY A 322 10.46 22.48 0.68
N ARG A 323 11.25 23.21 -0.10
CA ARG A 323 12.32 24.08 0.42
C ARG A 323 11.76 25.41 0.96
N PRO A 324 12.47 26.13 1.85
CA PRO A 324 12.19 27.54 2.11
C PRO A 324 12.13 28.34 0.81
N ASP A 325 11.13 29.22 0.70
CA ASP A 325 11.01 30.14 -0.43
C ASP A 325 12.25 31.05 -0.49
N PRO A 326 12.94 31.13 -1.66
CA PRO A 326 14.13 31.97 -1.82
C PRO A 326 13.88 33.46 -1.56
N GLN A 327 12.65 33.94 -1.71
CA GLN A 327 12.25 35.32 -1.47
C GLN A 327 11.76 35.55 -0.04
N ASP A 328 11.19 34.53 0.60
CA ASP A 328 10.69 34.59 1.98
C ASP A 328 10.90 33.24 2.67
N THR A 329 12.04 33.08 3.34
CA THR A 329 12.39 31.80 3.96
C THR A 329 11.45 31.36 5.10
N SER A 330 10.55 32.22 5.57
CA SER A 330 9.55 31.88 6.58
C SER A 330 8.39 31.03 6.05
N ARG A 331 8.28 30.86 4.72
CA ARG A 331 7.29 30.02 4.06
C ARG A 331 7.92 28.97 3.13
N PRO A 332 7.21 27.87 2.80
CA PRO A 332 7.69 26.90 1.81
C PRO A 332 7.50 27.41 0.38
N ASP A 333 8.46 27.12 -0.50
CA ASP A 333 8.40 27.35 -1.95
C ASP A 333 7.38 26.39 -2.59
N PRO A 334 6.23 26.88 -3.12
CA PRO A 334 5.22 26.03 -3.71
C PRO A 334 5.69 25.22 -4.93
N ALA A 335 6.72 25.69 -5.65
CA ALA A 335 7.26 25.01 -6.83
C ALA A 335 8.11 23.79 -6.45
N SER A 336 8.58 23.71 -5.21
CA SER A 336 9.51 22.67 -4.76
C SER A 336 8.85 21.40 -4.22
N CYS A 337 7.52 21.36 -4.13
CA CYS A 337 6.76 20.19 -3.70
C CYS A 337 5.37 20.18 -4.34
N GLN A 338 5.15 19.24 -5.27
CA GLN A 338 3.91 19.08 -6.03
C GLN A 338 3.61 17.58 -6.20
N PRO A 339 3.12 16.90 -5.14
CA PRO A 339 2.80 15.49 -5.22
C PRO A 339 1.67 15.22 -6.22
N SER A 340 1.72 14.07 -6.91
CA SER A 340 0.73 13.66 -7.91
C SER A 340 -0.67 13.40 -7.32
N ARG A 341 -0.75 13.20 -6.00
CA ARG A 341 -2.00 13.07 -5.23
C ARG A 341 -1.84 13.65 -3.83
N ALA A 342 -2.95 13.70 -3.08
CA ALA A 342 -2.90 13.97 -1.65
C ALA A 342 -2.15 12.84 -0.93
N VAL A 343 -1.26 13.20 -0.01
CA VAL A 343 -0.39 12.28 0.75
C VAL A 343 -0.68 12.43 2.25
N PRO A 344 -1.26 11.41 2.90
CA PRO A 344 -1.43 11.39 4.35
C PRO A 344 -0.08 11.56 5.08
N VAL A 345 -0.07 12.42 6.11
CA VAL A 345 1.14 12.78 6.88
C VAL A 345 0.88 12.68 8.39
N ILE A 346 1.77 12.00 9.12
CA ILE A 346 1.84 12.05 10.58
C ILE A 346 3.24 12.47 11.02
N ALA A 347 3.39 13.62 11.67
CA ALA A 347 4.70 14.12 12.11
C ALA A 347 4.85 14.11 13.63
N PHE A 348 6.10 14.04 14.08
CA PHE A 348 6.47 14.09 15.50
C PHE A 348 7.62 15.07 15.69
N HIS A 349 7.51 16.02 16.60
CA HIS A 349 8.55 17.03 16.80
C HIS A 349 8.57 17.59 18.23
N GLY A 350 9.76 17.76 18.79
CA GLY A 350 9.97 18.38 20.09
C GLY A 350 9.98 19.91 20.02
N GLN A 351 9.30 20.61 20.92
CA GLN A 351 9.27 22.07 20.94
C GLN A 351 10.57 22.70 21.46
N GLN A 352 11.42 21.91 22.13
CA GLN A 352 12.77 22.30 22.58
C GLN A 352 13.88 21.75 21.69
N ASP A 353 13.54 21.30 20.48
CA ASP A 353 14.51 20.89 19.47
C ASP A 353 15.36 22.10 19.06
N ASN A 354 16.64 22.11 19.43
CA ASN A 354 17.59 23.18 19.07
C ASN A 354 18.36 22.90 17.76
N THR A 355 18.19 21.70 17.19
CA THR A 355 18.87 21.28 15.95
C THR A 355 18.01 21.60 14.73
N ASN A 356 16.75 21.18 14.78
CA ASN A 356 15.71 21.53 13.82
C ASN A 356 14.60 22.30 14.57
N PRO A 357 14.78 23.61 14.83
CA PRO A 357 13.86 24.40 15.65
C PRO A 357 12.40 24.26 15.26
N TYR A 358 11.56 23.88 16.23
CA TYR A 358 10.11 23.73 16.04
C TYR A 358 9.48 25.02 15.50
N TYR A 359 9.91 26.17 16.03
CA TYR A 359 9.39 27.48 15.68
C TYR A 359 10.05 28.10 14.43
N GLY A 360 10.93 27.36 13.74
CA GLY A 360 11.68 27.86 12.59
C GLY A 360 12.91 28.69 13.00
N GLY A 361 13.51 29.38 12.04
CA GLY A 361 14.73 30.18 12.25
C GLY A 361 16.03 29.37 12.30
N GLY A 362 15.99 28.08 11.94
CA GLY A 362 17.14 27.20 11.85
C GLY A 362 18.09 27.50 10.69
N ASP A 363 18.84 26.49 10.26
CA ASP A 363 19.96 26.62 9.33
C ASP A 363 19.55 26.92 7.86
N GLY A 364 20.30 27.87 7.27
CA GLY A 364 20.49 28.03 5.81
C GLY A 364 19.27 27.76 4.91
N THR A 365 19.44 26.89 3.92
CA THR A 365 18.41 26.42 2.97
C THR A 365 17.68 25.16 3.46
N ALA A 366 18.09 24.58 4.58
CA ALA A 366 17.62 23.29 5.05
C ALA A 366 16.46 23.41 6.04
N TRP A 367 16.43 24.44 6.90
CA TRP A 367 15.42 24.58 7.94
C TRP A 367 15.16 26.06 8.29
N ARG A 368 14.06 26.65 7.80
CA ARG A 368 13.76 28.08 8.05
C ARG A 368 12.33 28.34 8.51
N TYR A 369 11.34 27.86 7.78
CA TYR A 369 9.95 27.93 8.22
C TYR A 369 9.71 26.95 9.39
N SER A 370 8.67 27.22 10.18
CA SER A 370 8.34 26.44 11.38
C SER A 370 7.68 25.09 11.06
N VAL A 371 7.72 24.18 12.01
CA VAL A 371 7.04 22.87 11.93
C VAL A 371 5.53 23.03 11.71
N PRO A 372 4.80 23.91 12.42
CA PRO A 372 3.40 24.20 12.12
C PRO A 372 3.17 24.72 10.70
N VAL A 373 4.07 25.55 10.15
CA VAL A 373 3.97 26.03 8.76
C VAL A 373 4.14 24.88 7.77
N ALA A 374 5.06 23.94 8.03
CA ALA A 374 5.21 22.73 7.24
C ALA A 374 3.93 21.88 7.24
N GLN A 375 3.34 21.67 8.42
CA GLN A 375 2.08 20.94 8.60
C GLN A 375 0.93 21.62 7.81
N GLN A 376 0.78 22.93 7.97
CA GLN A 376 -0.25 23.68 7.27
C GLN A 376 -0.09 23.56 5.75
N ARG A 377 1.15 23.59 5.24
CA ARG A 377 1.40 23.40 3.81
C ARG A 377 0.98 22.01 3.32
N TRP A 378 1.23 20.95 4.09
CA TRP A 378 0.70 19.62 3.76
C TRP A 378 -0.83 19.58 3.75
N ALA A 379 -1.49 20.28 4.68
CA ALA A 379 -2.94 20.39 4.68
C ALA A 379 -3.47 21.09 3.41
N THR A 380 -2.78 22.15 2.96
CA THR A 380 -3.08 22.82 1.68
C THR A 380 -2.84 21.89 0.48
N LEU A 381 -1.72 21.18 0.43
CA LEU A 381 -1.41 20.22 -0.65
C LEU A 381 -2.47 19.12 -0.74
N ASN A 382 -2.97 18.66 0.41
CA ASN A 382 -4.02 17.66 0.50
C ASN A 382 -5.44 18.22 0.35
N SER A 383 -5.60 19.54 0.19
CA SER A 383 -6.91 20.20 0.10
C SER A 383 -7.82 19.89 1.30
N CYS A 384 -7.26 19.89 2.51
CA CYS A 384 -8.03 19.71 3.75
C CYS A 384 -9.01 20.86 3.97
N THR A 385 -10.22 20.53 4.44
CA THR A 385 -11.30 21.51 4.67
C THR A 385 -11.67 21.70 6.13
N ALA A 386 -11.09 20.90 7.04
CA ALA A 386 -11.30 21.01 8.48
C ALA A 386 -9.96 21.04 9.24
N GLY A 387 -9.91 21.84 10.31
CA GLY A 387 -8.73 22.03 11.17
C GLY A 387 -8.03 23.38 10.97
N PRO A 388 -6.95 23.66 11.73
CA PRO A 388 -6.33 22.75 12.70
C PRO A 388 -7.18 22.59 13.97
N ASN A 389 -7.36 21.35 14.40
CA ASN A 389 -7.91 21.04 15.73
C ASN A 389 -6.79 20.48 16.60
N THR A 390 -6.55 21.09 17.76
CA THR A 390 -5.51 20.66 18.70
C THR A 390 -6.15 20.05 19.95
N SER A 391 -5.64 18.90 20.37
CA SER A 391 -6.03 18.24 21.61
C SER A 391 -4.80 17.80 22.40
N GLN A 392 -4.91 17.82 23.72
CA GLN A 392 -3.89 17.24 24.59
C GLN A 392 -3.99 15.70 24.55
N VAL A 393 -2.86 15.01 24.38
CA VAL A 393 -2.78 13.53 24.38
C VAL A 393 -2.31 13.03 25.74
N THR A 394 -1.25 13.64 26.25
CA THR A 394 -0.64 13.34 27.57
C THR A 394 -0.17 14.66 28.21
N THR A 395 0.56 14.63 29.32
CA THR A 395 1.02 15.85 29.99
C THR A 395 1.83 16.75 29.07
N HIS A 396 2.76 16.19 28.29
CA HIS A 396 3.64 16.97 27.42
C HIS A 396 3.38 16.78 25.92
N VAL A 397 2.49 15.87 25.53
CA VAL A 397 2.19 15.60 24.12
C VAL A 397 0.85 16.18 23.73
N SER A 398 0.85 17.00 22.67
CA SER A 398 -0.35 17.53 22.02
C SER A 398 -0.43 17.04 20.57
N LEU A 399 -1.65 16.94 20.05
CA LEU A 399 -1.93 16.48 18.68
C LEU A 399 -2.74 17.53 17.94
N THR A 400 -2.18 18.04 16.85
CA THR A 400 -2.87 18.98 15.94
C THR A 400 -3.24 18.26 14.64
N LYS A 401 -4.50 18.34 14.22
CA LYS A 401 -5.04 17.63 13.05
C LYS A 401 -5.70 18.55 12.02
N TYR A 402 -5.45 18.24 10.76
CA TYR A 402 -6.30 18.61 9.63
C TYR A 402 -6.95 17.35 9.04
N THR A 403 -8.23 17.44 8.71
CA THR A 403 -9.05 16.30 8.25
C THR A 403 -9.94 16.73 7.09
N ASN A 404 -10.73 15.78 6.58
CA ASN A 404 -11.58 15.95 5.40
C ASN A 404 -10.77 16.48 4.20
N CYS A 405 -9.63 15.84 3.97
CA CYS A 405 -8.74 16.14 2.85
C CYS A 405 -9.08 15.27 1.65
N ARG A 406 -8.66 15.72 0.47
CA ARG A 406 -8.86 15.02 -0.80
C ARG A 406 -8.30 13.59 -0.69
N GLY A 407 -9.05 12.61 -1.22
CA GLY A 407 -8.62 11.22 -1.28
C GLY A 407 -8.53 10.51 0.08
N GLY A 408 -9.23 11.01 1.10
CA GLY A 408 -9.21 10.42 2.44
C GLY A 408 -7.88 10.59 3.18
N ALA A 409 -7.05 11.55 2.75
CA ALA A 409 -5.82 11.88 3.44
C ALA A 409 -6.09 12.63 4.75
N ASP A 410 -5.15 12.54 5.69
CA ASP A 410 -5.13 13.30 6.94
C ASP A 410 -3.73 13.90 7.16
N VAL A 411 -3.67 15.00 7.93
CA VAL A 411 -2.40 15.62 8.34
C VAL A 411 -2.37 15.80 9.85
N GLN A 412 -1.51 15.04 10.51
CA GLN A 412 -1.36 15.00 11.97
C GLN A 412 0.02 15.49 12.39
N LEU A 413 0.10 16.24 13.48
CA LEU A 413 1.35 16.65 14.13
C LEU A 413 1.25 16.39 15.63
N TYR A 414 2.13 15.53 16.12
CA TYR A 414 2.38 15.33 17.55
C TYR A 414 3.53 16.26 17.98
N SER A 415 3.22 17.19 18.86
CA SER A 415 4.18 18.15 19.40
C SER A 415 4.45 17.83 20.87
N VAL A 416 5.73 17.72 21.23
CA VAL A 416 6.18 17.38 22.58
C VAL A 416 6.76 18.64 23.24
N SER A 417 6.08 19.20 24.24
CA SER A 417 6.41 20.53 24.80
C SER A 417 7.78 20.61 25.46
N ASP A 418 8.23 19.53 26.08
CA ASP A 418 9.53 19.39 26.72
C ASP A 418 10.54 18.57 25.89
N GLY A 419 10.10 18.06 24.73
CA GLY A 419 10.88 17.18 23.87
C GLY A 419 11.94 17.94 23.07
N GLY A 420 13.10 17.31 22.91
CA GLY A 420 14.20 17.82 22.10
C GLY A 420 14.23 17.27 20.67
N HIS A 421 15.43 17.26 20.08
CA HIS A 421 15.73 16.64 18.80
C HIS A 421 15.83 15.12 18.93
N THR A 422 14.72 14.44 19.15
CA THR A 422 14.72 13.02 19.52
C THR A 422 13.58 12.25 18.85
N TRP A 423 13.58 10.92 18.99
CA TRP A 423 12.53 10.03 18.51
C TRP A 423 11.61 9.61 19.68
N PRO A 424 10.33 10.05 19.72
CA PRO A 424 9.40 9.69 20.80
C PRO A 424 9.28 8.17 20.99
N GLY A 425 9.52 7.70 22.22
CA GLY A 425 9.51 6.28 22.56
C GLY A 425 10.75 5.46 22.16
N SER A 426 11.79 6.08 21.56
CA SER A 426 13.06 5.37 21.31
C SER A 426 13.66 4.87 22.63
N PRO A 427 14.18 3.65 22.76
CA PRO A 427 14.79 3.17 24.01
C PRO A 427 16.12 3.86 24.34
N TYR A 428 16.65 4.69 23.43
CA TYR A 428 17.93 5.37 23.59
C TYR A 428 17.73 6.83 23.94
N GLU A 429 18.47 7.30 24.94
CA GLU A 429 18.64 8.73 25.22
C GLU A 429 19.87 9.25 24.48
N SER A 430 19.75 10.41 23.85
CA SER A 430 20.87 11.08 23.22
C SER A 430 21.25 12.31 24.02
N ALA A 431 22.35 12.21 24.77
CA ALA A 431 22.91 13.33 25.52
C ALA A 431 23.19 14.50 24.56
N GLY A 432 22.66 15.68 24.87
CA GLY A 432 22.81 16.89 24.06
C GLY A 432 21.67 17.16 23.06
N ASN A 433 20.80 16.19 22.79
CA ASN A 433 19.65 16.37 21.90
C ASN A 433 18.37 16.81 22.63
N GLY A 434 18.41 16.97 23.96
CA GLY A 434 17.25 17.30 24.79
C GLY A 434 16.44 16.06 25.19
N THR A 435 15.26 16.26 25.77
CA THR A 435 14.44 15.18 26.35
C THR A 435 13.88 14.26 25.27
N THR A 436 13.98 12.94 25.47
CA THR A 436 13.21 11.96 24.70
C THR A 436 11.96 11.59 25.47
N THR A 437 10.78 11.95 24.96
CA THR A 437 9.54 11.57 25.64
C THR A 437 9.32 10.05 25.61
N ARG A 438 8.74 9.53 26.70
CA ARG A 438 8.28 8.14 26.87
C ARG A 438 6.76 8.05 27.01
N GLU A 439 6.07 9.18 26.97
CA GLU A 439 4.61 9.24 27.13
C GLU A 439 3.86 8.65 25.94
N VAL A 440 4.50 8.65 24.76
CA VAL A 440 3.97 8.06 23.53
C VAL A 440 5.09 7.35 22.74
N SER A 441 4.69 6.40 21.91
CA SER A 441 5.57 5.71 20.94
C SER A 441 5.28 6.23 19.53
N ALA A 442 6.28 6.85 18.89
CA ALA A 442 6.14 7.27 17.50
C ALA A 442 5.89 6.07 16.57
N ASN A 443 6.55 4.93 16.81
CA ASN A 443 6.39 3.71 16.02
C ASN A 443 4.94 3.21 16.05
N THR A 444 4.34 3.12 17.24
CA THR A 444 2.96 2.64 17.42
C THR A 444 1.97 3.58 16.75
N LEU A 445 2.11 4.89 16.99
CA LEU A 445 1.19 5.89 16.45
C LEU A 445 1.30 6.01 14.92
N MET A 446 2.52 5.99 14.36
CA MET A 446 2.70 6.03 12.91
C MET A 446 2.20 4.76 12.24
N TRP A 447 2.36 3.59 12.87
CA TRP A 447 1.85 2.35 12.31
C TRP A 447 0.32 2.32 12.26
N GLN A 448 -0.34 2.72 13.35
CA GLN A 448 -1.80 2.86 13.38
C GLN A 448 -2.31 3.82 12.31
N PHE A 449 -1.56 4.91 12.06
CA PHE A 449 -1.87 5.86 11.00
C PHE A 449 -1.69 5.23 9.61
N PHE A 450 -0.56 4.54 9.36
CA PHE A 450 -0.29 3.87 8.09
C PHE A 450 -1.36 2.84 7.73
N GLN A 451 -1.83 2.03 8.69
CA GLN A 451 -2.88 1.05 8.48
C GLN A 451 -4.20 1.66 7.97
N GLN A 452 -4.49 2.91 8.33
CA GLN A 452 -5.70 3.62 7.90
C GLN A 452 -5.55 4.26 6.51
N HIS A 453 -4.33 4.29 5.97
CA HIS A 453 -3.99 5.04 4.77
C HIS A 453 -3.23 4.20 3.73
N PRO A 454 -3.79 3.06 3.25
CA PRO A 454 -3.26 2.42 2.05
C PRO A 454 -3.39 3.35 0.84
N MET A 455 -2.63 3.06 -0.22
CA MET A 455 -2.75 3.74 -1.50
C MET A 455 -4.22 3.69 -1.98
N PRO A 456 -4.81 4.82 -2.42
CA PRO A 456 -6.14 4.81 -3.01
C PRO A 456 -6.18 3.86 -4.22
N ALA A 457 -7.30 3.15 -4.40
CA ALA A 457 -7.54 2.41 -5.63
C ALA A 457 -7.52 3.39 -6.83
N ALA A 458 -6.83 3.00 -7.90
CA ALA A 458 -6.65 3.80 -9.11
C ALA A 458 -7.96 4.06 -9.86
#